data_AF-A0A0B4DB26-F1
#
_entry.id   AF-A0A0B4DB26-F1
#
_cell.length_a   1.000
_cell.length_b   1.000
_cell.length_c   1.000
_cell.angle_alpha   90.00
_cell.angle_beta   90.00
_cell.angle_gamma   90.00
#
_symmetry.space_group_name_H-M   'P 1'
#
loop_
_entity.id
_entity.type
_entity.pdbx_description
1 polymer ?
#
loop_
_entity_poly.entity_id
_entity_poly.type
_entity_poly.pdbx_seq_one_letter_code
_entity_poly.pdbx_strand_id
1 'polypeptide(L)'
;MKIFIKIVLYFIVSIGFFWSHLDIVKYVHNCHVENEIFPEYYAAMPFIYKSDSLASSMATDYYILGILLNSIILTLLFLYLDFLIQKVLIKSKILLKSYFALKIIITLFSFSNIYFSYTFISDDHFSFKSTFKEDIEMFKANCKGNIVFFSR
;
A
#
# COMPACT_ATOMS: atom_id res chain seq x y z
N MET A 1 7.86 4.15 -24.76
CA MET A 1 8.57 4.24 -23.45
C MET A 1 9.40 2.98 -23.27
N LYS A 2 10.69 3.09 -22.96
CA LYS A 2 11.53 1.92 -22.69
C LYS A 2 10.94 1.12 -21.52
N ILE A 3 11.02 -0.21 -21.55
CA ILE A 3 10.44 -1.09 -20.53
C ILE A 3 10.92 -0.73 -19.11
N PHE A 4 12.19 -0.36 -18.99
CA PHE A 4 12.79 0.10 -17.74
C PHE A 4 12.06 1.31 -17.13
N ILE A 5 11.75 2.32 -17.95
CA ILE A 5 11.05 3.52 -17.50
C ILE A 5 9.62 3.18 -17.03
N LYS A 6 8.95 2.22 -17.69
CA LYS A 6 7.65 1.71 -17.24
C LYS A 6 7.72 1.08 -15.86
N ILE A 7 8.73 0.22 -15.64
CA ILE A 7 8.93 -0.46 -14.37
C ILE A 7 9.14 0.57 -13.25
N VAL A 8 10.05 1.52 -13.43
CA VAL A 8 10.32 2.57 -12.44
C VAL A 8 9.06 3.39 -12.13
N LEU A 9 8.32 3.80 -13.17
CA LEU A 9 7.13 4.62 -13.00
C LEU A 9 6.00 3.87 -12.27
N TYR A 10 5.74 2.62 -12.61
CA TYR A 10 4.75 1.81 -11.90
C TYR A 10 5.18 1.46 -10.48
N PHE A 11 6.49 1.33 -10.22
CA PHE A 11 7.01 1.15 -8.88
C PHE A 11 6.78 2.38 -8.00
N ILE A 12 7.05 3.59 -8.51
CA ILE A 12 6.73 4.84 -7.83
C ILE A 12 5.23 4.96 -7.56
N VAL A 13 4.39 4.63 -8.56
CA VAL A 13 2.94 4.62 -8.39
C VAL A 13 2.51 3.67 -7.29
N SER A 14 3.11 2.48 -7.23
CA SER A 14 2.82 1.46 -6.22
C SER A 14 3.21 1.92 -4.81
N ILE A 15 4.39 2.51 -4.64
CA ILE A 15 4.81 3.10 -3.36
C ILE A 15 3.84 4.20 -2.94
N GLY A 16 3.50 5.12 -3.85
CA GLY A 16 2.59 6.21 -3.54
C GLY A 16 1.18 5.76 -3.17
N PHE A 17 0.77 4.57 -3.63
CA PHE A 17 -0.50 3.96 -3.20
C PHE A 17 -0.42 3.48 -1.76
N PHE A 18 0.63 2.75 -1.37
CA PHE A 18 0.79 2.27 0.02
C PHE A 18 1.08 3.38 1.02
N TRP A 19 1.70 4.46 0.56
CA TRP A 19 1.97 5.62 1.39
C TRP A 19 0.77 6.56 1.49
N SER A 20 -0.21 6.46 0.59
CA SER A 20 -1.40 7.30 0.71
C SER A 20 -2.19 6.92 1.96
N HIS A 21 -2.58 7.93 2.75
CA HIS A 21 -3.58 7.75 3.81
C HIS A 21 -4.99 7.52 3.25
N LEU A 22 -5.14 7.43 1.92
CA LEU A 22 -6.39 7.15 1.24
C LEU A 22 -6.67 5.64 1.28
N ASP A 23 -7.06 5.21 2.46
CA ASP A 23 -7.33 3.82 2.75
C ASP A 23 -8.75 3.41 2.30
N ILE A 24 -8.96 3.39 0.98
CA ILE A 24 -10.28 3.06 0.38
C ILE A 24 -10.63 1.58 0.66
N VAL A 25 -9.64 0.70 0.57
CA VAL A 25 -9.77 -0.73 0.86
C VAL A 25 -8.55 -1.16 1.68
N LYS A 26 -8.78 -1.63 2.90
CA LYS A 26 -7.75 -2.18 3.78
C LYS A 26 -7.99 -3.65 4.03
N TYR A 27 -6.93 -4.44 4.09
CA TYR A 27 -7.00 -5.73 4.77
C TYR A 27 -6.37 -5.58 6.15
N VAL A 28 -7.17 -5.75 7.19
CA VAL A 28 -6.76 -5.52 8.58
C VAL A 28 -6.77 -6.83 9.34
N HIS A 29 -5.68 -7.12 10.03
CA HIS A 29 -5.60 -8.19 11.01
C HIS A 29 -5.94 -7.64 12.38
N ASN A 30 -7.14 -7.98 12.86
CA ASN A 30 -7.59 -7.64 14.19
C ASN A 30 -7.25 -8.81 15.10
N CYS A 31 -6.30 -8.57 15.99
CA CYS A 31 -5.85 -9.52 16.97
C CYS A 31 -6.49 -9.20 18.32
N HIS A 32 -6.99 -10.22 19.00
CA HIS A 32 -7.58 -10.08 20.32
C HIS A 32 -6.82 -10.94 21.33
N VAL A 33 -6.55 -10.33 22.48
CA VAL A 33 -6.03 -10.96 23.70
C VAL A 33 -7.07 -10.70 24.79
N GLU A 34 -7.27 -11.65 25.71
CA GLU A 34 -8.19 -11.43 26.84
C GLU A 34 -7.72 -10.23 27.67
N ASN A 35 -8.56 -9.19 27.76
CA ASN A 35 -8.38 -7.98 28.56
C ASN A 35 -7.27 -6.99 28.13
N GLU A 36 -6.70 -7.10 26.92
CA GLU A 36 -5.69 -6.15 26.44
C GLU A 36 -6.04 -5.56 25.06
N ILE A 37 -5.63 -4.31 24.85
CA ILE A 37 -5.72 -3.63 23.56
C ILE A 37 -4.50 -4.05 22.74
N PHE A 38 -4.74 -4.58 21.55
CA PHE A 38 -3.69 -5.03 20.62
C PHE A 38 -3.69 -4.16 19.38
N PRO A 39 -2.52 -3.88 18.76
CA PRO A 39 -2.46 -3.06 17.56
C PRO A 39 -3.14 -3.75 16.37
N GLU A 40 -3.77 -2.94 15.52
CA GLU A 40 -4.27 -3.41 14.23
C GLU A 40 -3.12 -3.44 13.22
N TYR A 41 -2.98 -4.54 12.49
CA TYR A 41 -1.96 -4.67 11.44
C TYR A 41 -2.60 -4.62 10.07
N TYR A 42 -2.10 -3.74 9.23
CA TYR A 42 -2.63 -3.51 7.91
C TYR A 42 -1.76 -4.20 6.87
N ALA A 43 -2.39 -5.04 6.06
CA ALA A 43 -1.79 -5.63 4.88
C ALA A 43 -2.52 -5.16 3.62
N ALA A 44 -1.81 -5.18 2.50
CA ALA A 44 -2.43 -4.90 1.21
C ALA A 44 -2.39 -6.11 0.29
N MET A 45 -1.22 -6.72 0.08
CA MET A 45 -1.06 -7.94 -0.74
C MET A 45 0.32 -8.63 -0.56
N PRO A 46 0.46 -9.79 0.10
CA PRO A 46 -0.07 -10.26 1.38
C PRO A 46 0.75 -9.75 2.60
N PHE A 47 1.68 -8.82 2.40
CA PHE A 47 2.60 -8.40 3.45
C PHE A 47 2.04 -7.24 4.27
N ILE A 48 2.29 -7.30 5.58
CA ILE A 48 1.95 -6.23 6.52
C ILE A 48 2.90 -5.06 6.29
N TYR A 49 2.33 -3.88 6.09
CA TYR A 49 3.09 -2.68 5.72
C TYR A 49 2.94 -1.53 6.72
N LYS A 50 1.90 -1.57 7.57
CA LYS A 50 1.76 -0.64 8.69
C LYS A 50 1.01 -1.29 9.86
N SER A 51 1.17 -0.74 11.06
CA SER A 51 0.34 -1.03 12.23
C SER A 51 0.09 0.23 13.05
N ASP A 52 -0.97 0.20 13.86
CA ASP A 52 -1.23 1.27 14.81
C ASP A 52 -0.27 1.18 16.00
N SER A 53 0.27 2.32 16.45
CA SER A 53 1.13 2.33 17.63
C SER A 53 0.28 2.30 18.89
N LEU A 54 0.56 1.34 19.80
CA LEU A 54 -0.07 1.32 21.12
C LEU A 54 0.40 2.49 22.02
N ALA A 55 1.56 3.08 21.71
CA ALA A 55 2.19 4.09 22.55
C ALA A 55 1.63 5.50 22.33
N SER A 56 1.11 5.79 21.14
CA SER A 56 0.56 7.11 20.78
C SER A 56 -0.67 6.95 19.91
N SER A 57 -1.77 7.59 20.31
CA SER A 57 -3.10 7.45 19.69
C SER A 57 -3.22 7.95 18.24
N MET A 58 -2.14 8.46 17.65
CA MET A 58 -2.09 8.92 16.25
C MET A 58 -0.82 8.49 15.50
N ALA A 59 0.11 7.78 16.14
CA ALA A 59 1.34 7.34 15.47
C ALA A 59 1.12 6.01 14.75
N THR A 60 1.66 5.91 13.54
CA THR A 60 1.67 4.66 12.77
C THR A 60 3.08 4.12 12.63
N ASP A 61 3.23 2.81 12.79
CA ASP A 61 4.47 2.11 12.55
C ASP A 61 4.48 1.59 11.11
N TYR A 62 5.36 2.11 10.26
CA TYR A 62 5.51 1.66 8.88
C TYR A 62 6.62 0.61 8.75
N TYR A 63 6.33 -0.45 7.98
CA TYR A 63 7.27 -1.54 7.75
C TYR A 63 7.85 -1.50 6.32
N ILE A 64 9.13 -1.14 6.23
CA ILE A 64 9.83 -0.92 4.95
C ILE A 64 9.77 -2.15 4.06
N LEU A 65 10.05 -3.35 4.60
CA LEU A 65 10.01 -4.59 3.82
C LEU A 65 8.59 -4.89 3.28
N GLY A 66 7.56 -4.62 4.08
CA GLY A 66 6.17 -4.79 3.66
C GLY A 66 5.83 -3.89 2.48
N ILE A 67 6.17 -2.60 2.60
CA ILE A 67 5.96 -1.62 1.52
C ILE A 67 6.70 -2.03 0.25
N LEU A 68 7.98 -2.43 0.35
CA LEU A 68 8.78 -2.83 -0.81
C LEU A 68 8.21 -4.08 -1.51
N LEU A 69 7.90 -5.13 -0.76
CA LEU A 69 7.38 -6.39 -1.33
C LEU A 69 5.99 -6.21 -1.93
N ASN A 70 5.09 -5.51 -1.25
CA ASN A 70 3.78 -5.16 -1.78
C ASN A 70 3.92 -4.30 -3.05
N SER A 71 4.88 -3.36 -3.08
CA SER A 71 5.14 -2.50 -4.25
C SER A 71 5.64 -3.30 -5.45
N ILE A 72 6.48 -4.32 -5.25
CA ILE A 72 6.92 -5.22 -6.33
C ILE A 72 5.73 -5.98 -6.90
N ILE A 73 4.89 -6.57 -6.05
CA ILE A 73 3.69 -7.31 -6.48
C ILE A 73 2.75 -6.40 -7.27
N LEU A 74 2.47 -5.21 -6.76
CA LEU A 74 1.58 -4.26 -7.40
C LEU A 74 2.15 -3.73 -8.73
N THR A 75 3.47 -3.55 -8.81
CA THR A 75 4.16 -3.18 -10.05
C THR A 75 3.99 -4.26 -11.12
N LEU A 76 4.14 -5.54 -10.75
CA LEU A 76 3.92 -6.65 -11.67
C LEU A 76 2.45 -6.70 -12.13
N LEU A 77 1.51 -6.44 -11.22
CA LEU A 77 0.08 -6.35 -11.55
C LEU A 77 -0.19 -5.21 -12.54
N PHE A 78 0.37 -4.01 -12.32
CA PHE A 78 0.21 -2.88 -13.24
C PHE A 78 0.84 -3.12 -14.60
N LEU A 79 2.00 -3.79 -14.66
CA LEU A 79 2.61 -4.20 -15.93
C LEU A 79 1.73 -5.18 -16.70
N TYR A 80 1.14 -6.15 -16.00
CA TYR A 80 0.23 -7.13 -16.58
C TYR A 80 -1.06 -6.46 -17.11
N LEU A 81 -1.68 -5.58 -16.32
CA LEU A 81 -2.85 -4.82 -16.74
C LEU A 81 -2.53 -3.88 -17.90
N ASP A 82 -1.38 -3.21 -17.89
CA ASP A 82 -0.93 -2.35 -18.99
C ASP A 82 -0.81 -3.13 -20.30
N PHE A 83 -0.27 -4.34 -20.23
CA PHE A 83 -0.17 -5.23 -21.39
C PHE A 83 -1.54 -5.64 -21.93
N LEU A 84 -2.48 -6.02 -21.06
CA LEU A 84 -3.84 -6.37 -21.46
C LEU A 84 -4.59 -5.18 -22.08
N ILE A 85 -4.52 -4.02 -21.45
CA ILE A 85 -5.18 -2.80 -21.92
C ILE A 85 -4.60 -2.37 -23.27
N GLN A 86 -3.28 -2.41 -23.44
CA GLN A 86 -2.65 -2.09 -24.73
C GLN A 86 -3.14 -3.01 -25.84
N LYS A 87 -3.29 -4.33 -25.57
CA LYS A 87 -3.83 -5.26 -26.57
C LYS A 87 -5.23 -4.88 -27.05
N VAL A 88 -6.10 -4.44 -26.14
CA VAL A 88 -7.48 -4.07 -26.47
C VAL A 88 -7.54 -2.71 -27.19
N LEU A 89 -6.73 -1.74 -26.75
CA LEU A 89 -6.79 -0.35 -27.22
C LEU A 89 -6.07 -0.10 -28.56
N ILE A 90 -5.38 -1.09 -29.14
CA ILE A 90 -4.65 -0.97 -30.43
C ILE A 90 -5.53 -0.40 -31.55
N LYS A 91 -6.84 -0.65 -31.53
CA LYS A 91 -7.75 -0.26 -32.63
C LYS A 91 -8.11 1.23 -32.65
N SER A 92 -7.93 1.98 -31.55
CA SER A 92 -8.36 3.38 -31.46
C SER A 92 -7.26 4.31 -30.95
N LYS A 93 -6.82 5.24 -31.82
CA LYS A 93 -5.82 6.27 -31.48
C LYS A 93 -6.30 7.22 -30.38
N ILE A 94 -7.61 7.50 -30.29
CA ILE A 94 -8.18 8.41 -29.28
C ILE A 94 -8.12 7.75 -27.90
N LEU A 95 -8.56 6.49 -27.80
CA LEU A 95 -8.51 5.75 -26.53
C LEU A 95 -7.08 5.57 -26.04
N LEU A 96 -6.12 5.36 -26.95
CA LEU A 96 -4.72 5.24 -26.59
C LEU A 96 -4.14 6.54 -26.03
N LYS A 97 -4.52 7.71 -26.57
CA LYS A 97 -4.17 9.02 -26.01
C LYS A 97 -4.80 9.26 -24.64
N SER A 98 -6.09 8.96 -24.50
CA SER A 98 -6.81 9.08 -23.21
C SER A 98 -6.18 8.21 -22.13
N TYR A 99 -5.82 6.97 -22.46
CA TYR A 99 -5.13 6.06 -21.55
C TYR A 99 -3.75 6.58 -21.13
N PHE A 100 -2.99 7.17 -22.06
CA PHE A 100 -1.71 7.79 -21.73
C PHE A 100 -1.87 8.99 -20.79
N ALA A 101 -2.88 9.84 -21.01
CA ALA A 101 -3.20 10.94 -20.10
C ALA A 101 -3.58 10.44 -18.70
N LEU A 102 -4.40 9.38 -18.62
CA LEU A 102 -4.79 8.76 -17.36
C LEU A 102 -3.58 8.24 -16.56
N LYS A 103 -2.57 7.65 -17.24
CA LYS A 103 -1.32 7.25 -16.57
C LYS A 103 -0.58 8.43 -15.96
N ILE A 104 -0.49 9.54 -16.68
CA ILE A 104 0.17 10.75 -16.18
C ILE A 104 -0.56 11.25 -14.93
N ILE A 105 -1.89 11.31 -14.97
CA ILE A 105 -2.71 11.74 -13.83
C ILE A 105 -2.48 10.84 -12.61
N ILE A 106 -2.52 9.52 -12.78
CA ILE A 106 -2.26 8.56 -11.68
C ILE A 106 -0.85 8.74 -11.13
N THR A 107 0.14 8.95 -12.00
CA THR A 107 1.53 9.16 -11.57
C THR A 107 1.67 10.43 -10.74
N LEU A 108 1.08 11.53 -11.20
CA LEU A 108 1.07 12.79 -10.47
C LEU A 108 0.37 12.64 -9.11
N PHE A 109 -0.77 11.95 -9.08
CA PHE A 109 -1.50 11.67 -7.85
C PHE A 109 -0.66 10.86 -6.85
N SER A 110 0.06 9.82 -7.31
CA SER A 110 0.98 9.06 -6.46
C SER A 110 2.12 9.94 -5.93
N PHE A 111 2.70 10.82 -6.73
CA PHE A 111 3.71 11.78 -6.26
C PHE A 111 3.14 12.73 -5.19
N SER A 112 1.93 13.25 -5.40
CA SER A 112 1.26 14.08 -4.41
C SER A 112 1.02 13.33 -3.10
N ASN A 113 0.61 12.06 -3.16
CA ASN A 113 0.44 11.24 -1.95
C ASN A 113 1.77 11.05 -1.21
N ILE A 114 2.85 10.71 -1.91
CA ILE A 114 4.18 10.58 -1.28
C ILE A 114 4.58 11.90 -0.60
N TYR A 115 4.36 13.02 -1.28
CA TYR A 115 4.67 14.35 -0.73
C TYR A 115 3.83 14.67 0.52
N PHE A 116 2.52 14.43 0.48
CA PHE A 116 1.65 14.63 1.63
C PHE A 116 2.09 13.77 2.80
N SER A 117 2.28 12.47 2.59
CA SER A 117 2.69 11.56 3.66
C SER A 117 4.05 11.96 4.24
N TYR A 118 5.01 12.35 3.39
CA TYR A 118 6.29 12.92 3.86
C TYR A 118 6.10 14.15 4.77
N THR A 119 5.13 15.00 4.46
CA THR A 119 4.86 16.23 5.23
C THR A 119 4.16 15.96 6.56
N PHE A 120 3.38 14.88 6.67
CA PHE A 120 2.59 14.53 7.85
C PHE A 120 3.22 13.46 8.76
N ILE A 121 4.43 12.98 8.44
CA ILE A 121 5.16 11.90 9.15
C ILE A 121 5.68 12.30 10.56
N SER A 122 5.30 13.45 11.13
CA SER A 122 6.01 14.03 12.29
C SER A 122 6.15 13.11 13.50
N ASP A 123 5.23 12.16 13.71
CA ASP A 123 5.25 11.21 14.84
C ASP A 123 5.27 9.73 14.40
N ASP A 124 5.45 9.44 13.11
CA ASP A 124 5.44 8.06 12.59
C ASP A 124 6.81 7.37 12.77
N HIS A 125 6.79 6.08 13.08
CA HIS A 125 8.00 5.28 13.23
C HIS A 125 8.22 4.36 12.02
N PHE A 126 9.48 4.25 11.59
CA PHE A 126 9.86 3.35 10.50
C PHE A 126 10.63 2.16 11.05
N SER A 127 10.05 0.99 10.89
CA SER A 127 10.69 -0.29 11.21
C SER A 127 11.05 -1.04 9.93
N PHE A 128 12.16 -1.77 9.96
CA PHE A 128 12.60 -2.50 8.77
C PHE A 128 11.67 -3.67 8.44
N LYS A 129 11.24 -4.42 9.46
CA LYS A 129 10.39 -5.62 9.35
C LYS A 129 9.20 -5.50 10.30
N SER A 130 8.07 -6.12 9.94
CA SER A 130 6.92 -6.26 10.83
C SER A 130 7.19 -7.21 12.00
N THR A 131 6.76 -6.79 13.19
CA THR A 131 6.78 -7.57 14.43
C THR A 131 5.56 -8.48 14.59
N PHE A 132 4.57 -8.41 13.69
CA PHE A 132 3.29 -9.13 13.77
C PHE A 132 3.41 -10.59 14.22
N LYS A 133 4.35 -11.35 13.62
CA LYS A 133 4.54 -12.77 13.97
C LYS A 133 5.07 -12.94 15.39
N GLU A 134 6.02 -12.09 15.77
CA GLU A 134 6.64 -12.09 17.10
C GLU A 134 5.59 -11.71 18.15
N ASP A 135 4.77 -10.70 17.87
CA ASP A 135 3.69 -10.22 18.75
C ASP A 135 2.59 -11.28 18.94
N ILE A 136 2.16 -11.96 17.86
CA ILE A 136 1.18 -13.05 17.97
C ILE A 136 1.70 -14.20 18.84
N GLU A 137 2.95 -14.61 18.63
CA GLU A 137 3.55 -15.71 19.36
C GLU A 137 3.75 -15.36 20.85
N MET A 138 4.20 -14.12 21.13
CA MET A 138 4.46 -13.64 22.49
C MET A 138 3.18 -13.52 23.31
N PHE A 139 2.12 -12.94 22.74
CA PHE A 139 0.87 -12.67 23.46
C PHE A 139 -0.19 -13.76 23.27
N LYS A 140 0.12 -14.83 22.50
CA LYS A 140 -0.84 -15.88 22.11
C LYS A 140 -2.14 -15.30 21.54
N ALA A 141 -2.01 -14.21 20.77
CA ALA A 141 -3.14 -13.46 20.26
C ALA A 141 -3.90 -14.26 19.20
N ASN A 142 -5.23 -14.18 19.22
CA ASN A 142 -6.05 -14.78 18.18
C ASN A 142 -6.44 -13.72 17.16
N CYS A 143 -6.00 -13.88 15.90
CA CYS A 143 -6.15 -12.87 14.87
C CYS A 143 -7.13 -13.30 13.79
N LYS A 144 -7.99 -12.36 13.39
CA LYS A 144 -8.90 -12.53 12.24
C LYS A 144 -8.61 -11.43 11.22
N GLY A 145 -8.42 -11.84 9.97
CA GLY A 145 -8.24 -10.92 8.84
C GLY A 145 -9.60 -10.51 8.28
N ASN A 146 -9.83 -9.21 8.18
CA ASN A 146 -11.05 -8.63 7.63
C ASN A 146 -10.70 -7.62 6.52
N ILE A 147 -11.52 -7.60 5.46
CA ILE A 147 -11.47 -6.53 4.47
C ILE A 147 -12.37 -5.40 4.97
N VAL A 148 -11.79 -4.23 5.20
CA VAL A 148 -12.51 -3.02 5.60
C VAL A 148 -12.59 -2.10 4.40
N PHE A 149 -13.82 -1.78 4.00
CA PHE A 149 -14.13 -0.79 2.98
C PHE A 149 -14.56 0.50 3.68
N PHE A 150 -13.90 1.62 3.38
CA PHE A 150 -14.20 2.93 3.97
C PHE A 150 -14.25 2.92 5.52
N SER A 151 -13.12 3.16 6.17
CA SER A 151 -13.15 3.61 7.57
C SER A 151 -13.61 5.06 7.59
N ARG A 152 -14.71 5.33 8.28
CA ARG A 152 -15.20 6.69 8.56
C ARG A 152 -14.26 7.41 9.52
#